data_AF-A0A6A5UGW1-F1
#
_entry.id   AF-A0A6A5UGW1-F1
#
_cell.length_a   1.000
_cell.length_b   1.000
_cell.length_c   1.000
_cell.angle_alpha   90.00
_cell.angle_beta   90.00
_cell.angle_gamma   90.00
#
_symmetry.space_group_name_H-M   'P 1'
#
loop_
_entity.id
_entity.type
_entity.pdbx_description
1 polymer ?
#
loop_
_entity_poly.entity_id
_entity_poly.type
_entity_poly.pdbx_seq_one_letter_code
_entity_poly.pdbx_strand_id
1 'polypeptide(L)'
;MTEVRMRQRQKGQQFAPPELESFLIAYGDSDAPLPTTIRVLDEIVTDYIIETCHEAAAVAHHARRQKIKLDDFKFMLRRDTAKLGRVSEMLEMEKDLKKKRKAFDTDEGAVVKGAD
;
A
#
# COMPACT_ATOMS: atom_id res chain seq x y z
N MET A 1 -22.14 4.50 18.87
CA MET A 1 -21.49 3.37 18.18
C MET A 1 -22.07 3.33 16.77
N THR A 2 -21.33 3.80 15.77
CA THR A 2 -21.69 3.54 14.37
C THR A 2 -21.15 2.15 14.05
N GLU A 3 -22.05 1.18 13.85
CA GLU A 3 -21.66 -0.17 13.45
C GLU A 3 -20.83 -0.11 12.16
N VAL A 4 -19.72 -0.85 12.15
CA VAL A 4 -18.92 -1.06 10.94
C VAL A 4 -19.80 -1.86 9.99
N ARG A 5 -20.42 -1.17 9.02
CA ARG A 5 -21.21 -1.84 7.98
C ARG A 5 -20.29 -2.80 7.24
N MET A 6 -20.54 -4.10 7.38
CA MET A 6 -19.89 -5.14 6.60
C MET A 6 -20.15 -4.83 5.12
N ARG A 7 -19.12 -4.37 4.40
CA ARG A 7 -19.24 -4.18 2.95
C ARG A 7 -19.34 -5.56 2.32
N GLN A 8 -20.35 -5.74 1.48
CA GLN A 8 -20.59 -7.00 0.79
C GLN A 8 -19.38 -7.32 -0.08
N ARG A 9 -18.70 -8.45 0.21
CA ARG A 9 -17.55 -8.94 -0.55
C ARG A 9 -17.96 -9.02 -2.02
N GLN A 10 -17.20 -8.39 -2.91
CA GLN A 10 -17.35 -8.70 -4.34
C GLN A 10 -17.02 -10.19 -4.49
N LYS A 11 -18.00 -10.98 -4.94
CA LYS A 11 -17.77 -12.40 -5.19
C LYS A 11 -16.90 -12.53 -6.43
N GLY A 12 -15.74 -13.17 -6.29
CA GLY A 12 -14.81 -13.42 -7.38
C GLY A 12 -13.39 -12.95 -7.06
N GLN A 13 -12.53 -13.11 -8.05
CA GLN A 13 -11.13 -12.68 -8.04
C GLN A 13 -11.04 -11.15 -7.79
N GLN A 14 -10.21 -10.72 -6.85
CA GLN A 14 -10.00 -9.29 -6.54
C GLN A 14 -8.87 -8.66 -7.36
N PHE A 15 -7.80 -9.41 -7.59
CA PHE A 15 -6.60 -8.96 -8.30
C PHE A 15 -6.49 -9.59 -9.70
N ALA A 16 -5.81 -8.90 -10.61
CA ALA A 16 -5.57 -9.46 -11.94
C ALA A 16 -4.61 -10.67 -11.85
N PRO A 17 -4.91 -11.83 -12.45
CA PRO A 17 -4.04 -13.01 -12.37
C PRO A 17 -2.57 -12.75 -12.78
N PRO A 18 -2.26 -11.99 -13.84
CA PRO A 18 -0.87 -11.71 -14.22
C PRO A 18 -0.05 -10.96 -13.15
N GLU A 19 -0.70 -10.14 -12.33
CA GLU A 19 -0.04 -9.43 -11.23
C GLU A 19 0.34 -10.41 -10.12
N LEU A 20 -0.57 -11.32 -9.78
CA LEU A 20 -0.33 -12.37 -8.79
C LEU A 20 0.70 -13.40 -9.27
N GLU A 21 0.68 -13.77 -10.55
CA GLU A 21 1.71 -14.61 -11.19
C GLU A 21 3.09 -13.97 -11.08
N SER A 22 3.20 -12.68 -11.35
CA SER A 22 4.46 -11.95 -11.23
C SER A 22 5.02 -11.98 -9.81
N PHE A 23 4.17 -11.90 -8.79
CA PHE A 23 4.60 -12.09 -7.41
C PHE A 23 5.08 -13.52 -7.16
N LEU A 24 4.35 -14.55 -7.60
CA LEU A 24 4.75 -15.93 -7.39
C LEU A 24 6.14 -16.21 -8.02
N ILE A 25 6.35 -15.79 -9.26
CA ILE A 25 7.62 -15.94 -9.97
C ILE A 25 8.74 -15.17 -9.26
N ALA A 26 8.50 -13.92 -8.85
CA ALA A 26 9.50 -13.10 -8.15
C ALA A 26 9.95 -13.71 -6.81
N TYR A 27 9.11 -14.53 -6.17
CA TYR A 27 9.42 -15.23 -4.93
C TYR A 27 9.82 -16.71 -5.15
N GLY A 28 10.06 -17.12 -6.40
CA GLY A 28 10.68 -18.41 -6.75
C GLY A 28 9.72 -19.55 -7.08
N ASP A 29 8.46 -19.28 -7.37
CA ASP A 29 7.53 -20.26 -7.94
C ASP A 29 7.85 -20.56 -9.42
N SER A 30 7.13 -21.50 -10.03
CA SER A 30 7.25 -21.85 -11.45
C SER A 30 6.88 -20.69 -12.38
N ASP A 31 7.51 -20.63 -13.57
CA ASP A 31 7.15 -19.69 -14.66
C ASP A 31 5.69 -19.81 -15.12
N ALA A 32 5.02 -20.94 -14.82
CA ALA A 32 3.59 -21.14 -15.05
C ALA A 32 2.91 -21.61 -13.74
N PRO A 33 2.61 -20.69 -12.80
CA PRO A 33 1.97 -21.04 -11.55
C PRO A 33 0.60 -21.67 -11.76
N LEU A 34 0.21 -22.59 -10.88
CA LEU A 34 -1.08 -23.26 -10.99
C LEU A 34 -2.23 -22.25 -10.80
N PRO A 35 -3.32 -22.32 -11.58
CA PRO A 35 -4.48 -21.44 -11.42
C PRO A 35 -5.08 -21.49 -10.00
N THR A 36 -5.00 -22.65 -9.34
CA THR A 36 -5.44 -22.81 -7.95
C THR A 36 -4.55 -22.06 -6.97
N THR A 37 -3.23 -22.01 -7.19
CA THR A 37 -2.28 -21.23 -6.37
C THR A 37 -2.58 -19.74 -6.49
N ILE A 38 -2.81 -19.25 -7.71
CA ILE A 38 -3.15 -17.85 -7.97
C ILE A 38 -4.43 -17.46 -7.24
N ARG A 39 -5.47 -18.31 -7.31
CA ARG A 39 -6.74 -18.08 -6.61
C ARG A 39 -6.57 -18.06 -5.09
N VAL A 40 -5.77 -18.97 -4.54
CA VAL A 40 -5.51 -19.00 -3.08
C VAL A 40 -4.72 -17.77 -2.66
N LEU A 41 -3.75 -17.32 -3.46
CA LEU A 41 -3.00 -16.10 -3.18
C LEU A 41 -3.92 -14.86 -3.17
N ASP A 42 -4.87 -14.79 -4.11
CA ASP A 42 -5.89 -13.72 -4.17
C ASP A 42 -6.70 -13.65 -2.87
N GLU A 43 -7.16 -14.81 -2.37
CA GLU A 43 -7.91 -14.90 -1.12
C GLU A 43 -7.05 -14.45 0.07
N ILE A 44 -5.82 -14.97 0.19
CA ILE A 44 -4.89 -14.64 1.29
C ILE A 44 -4.56 -13.15 1.32
N VAL A 45 -4.22 -12.56 0.16
CA VAL A 45 -3.84 -11.14 0.06
C VAL A 45 -5.05 -10.25 0.36
N THR A 46 -6.22 -10.61 -0.15
CA THR A 46 -7.46 -9.89 0.13
C THR A 46 -7.75 -9.85 1.63
N ASP A 47 -7.71 -11.02 2.29
CA ASP A 47 -8.00 -11.12 3.71
C ASP A 47 -6.95 -10.35 4.54
N TYR A 48 -5.67 -10.45 4.19
CA TYR A 48 -4.60 -9.70 4.83
C TYR A 48 -4.81 -8.17 4.76
N ILE A 49 -5.21 -7.64 3.60
CA ILE A 49 -5.46 -6.20 3.43
C ILE A 49 -6.66 -5.76 4.29
N ILE A 50 -7.72 -6.56 4.33
CA ILE A 50 -8.93 -6.27 5.11
C ILE A 50 -8.61 -6.25 6.60
N GLU A 51 -7.92 -7.28 7.10
CA GLU A 51 -7.51 -7.38 8.51
C GLU A 51 -6.60 -6.21 8.91
N THR A 52 -5.60 -5.90 8.07
CA THR A 52 -4.70 -4.75 8.25
C THR A 52 -5.49 -3.44 8.36
N CYS A 53 -6.51 -3.24 7.50
CA CYS A 53 -7.35 -2.05 7.53
C CYS A 53 -8.21 -1.98 8.81
N HIS A 54 -8.75 -3.11 9.27
CA HIS A 54 -9.53 -3.16 10.51
C HIS A 54 -8.67 -2.85 11.73
N GLU A 55 -7.45 -3.38 11.81
CA GLU A 55 -6.53 -3.08 12.89
C GLU A 55 -6.13 -1.59 12.91
N ALA A 56 -5.78 -1.02 11.74
CA ALA A 56 -5.50 0.41 11.63
C ALA A 56 -6.72 1.28 12.00
N ALA A 57 -7.93 0.85 11.62
CA ALA A 57 -9.17 1.52 12.01
C ALA A 57 -9.40 1.47 13.52
N ALA A 58 -9.09 0.35 14.18
CA ALA A 58 -9.17 0.23 15.63
C ALA A 58 -8.21 1.22 16.32
N VAL A 59 -6.98 1.36 15.83
CA VAL A 59 -6.01 2.35 16.32
C VAL A 59 -6.55 3.78 16.16
N ALA A 60 -7.08 4.13 14.99
CA ALA A 60 -7.70 5.43 14.75
C ALA A 60 -8.87 5.71 15.69
N HIS A 61 -9.72 4.70 15.91
CA HIS A 61 -10.87 4.77 16.80
C HIS A 61 -10.46 4.96 18.26
N HIS A 62 -9.42 4.27 18.74
CA HIS A 62 -8.85 4.49 20.07
C HIS A 62 -8.35 5.94 20.24
N ALA A 63 -7.83 6.55 19.18
CA ALA A 63 -7.47 7.97 19.14
C ALA A 63 -8.67 8.92 18.91
N ARG A 64 -9.92 8.43 19.02
CA ARG A 64 -11.18 9.15 18.78
C ARG A 64 -11.27 9.80 17.40
N ARG A 65 -10.61 9.21 16.40
CA ARG A 65 -10.67 9.66 15.00
C ARG A 65 -11.51 8.72 14.17
N GLN A 66 -12.34 9.29 13.30
CA GLN A 66 -13.07 8.53 12.28
C GLN A 66 -12.22 8.30 11.02
N LYS A 67 -11.25 9.19 10.75
CA LYS A 67 -10.36 9.10 9.60
C LYS A 67 -9.06 8.36 9.98
N ILE A 68 -8.74 7.34 9.20
CA ILE A 68 -7.49 6.57 9.28
C ILE A 68 -6.36 7.40 8.64
N LYS A 69 -5.19 7.38 9.27
CA LYS A 69 -3.96 8.04 8.82
C LYS A 69 -2.85 7.00 8.64
N LEU A 70 -1.77 7.38 7.94
CA LEU A 70 -0.58 6.53 7.78
C LEU A 70 0.02 6.09 9.12
N ASP A 71 -0.02 6.95 10.14
CA ASP A 71 0.50 6.64 11.47
C ASP A 71 -0.29 5.51 12.17
N ASP A 72 -1.56 5.30 11.81
CA ASP A 72 -2.35 4.20 12.33
C ASP A 72 -1.83 2.85 11.83
N PHE A 73 -1.44 2.78 10.55
CA PHE A 73 -0.80 1.60 9.97
C PHE A 73 0.59 1.35 10.58
N LYS A 74 1.38 2.40 10.81
CA LYS A 74 2.67 2.28 11.50
C LYS A 74 2.51 1.73 12.92
N PHE A 75 1.53 2.25 13.66
CA PHE A 75 1.28 1.80 15.03
C PHE A 75 0.71 0.38 15.09
N MET A 76 -0.14 0.00 14.13
CA MET A 76 -0.59 -1.38 13.98
C MET A 76 0.63 -2.33 13.87
N LEU A 77 1.60 -1.99 13.03
CA LEU A 77 2.84 -2.75 12.81
C LEU A 77 3.87 -2.67 13.95
N ARG A 78 3.59 -2.02 15.09
CA ARG A 78 4.57 -1.80 16.19
C ARG A 78 5.21 -3.07 16.75
N ARG A 79 4.58 -4.23 16.57
CA ARG A 79 5.09 -5.54 17.01
C ARG A 79 5.88 -6.29 15.94
N ASP A 80 5.78 -5.88 14.68
CA ASP A 80 6.54 -6.41 13.56
C ASP A 80 7.54 -5.36 13.10
N THR A 81 8.68 -5.31 13.78
CA THR A 81 9.72 -4.30 13.55
C THR A 81 10.28 -4.37 12.12
N ALA A 82 10.29 -5.55 11.50
CA ALA A 82 10.76 -5.73 10.13
C ALA A 82 9.80 -5.10 9.11
N LYS A 83 8.49 -5.36 9.21
CA LYS A 83 7.50 -4.70 8.35
C LYS A 83 7.45 -3.19 8.61
N LEU A 84 7.51 -2.77 9.88
CA LEU A 84 7.51 -1.36 10.24
C LEU A 84 8.73 -0.61 9.67
N GLY A 85 9.92 -1.22 9.73
CA GLY A 85 11.14 -0.69 9.13
C GLY A 85 10.97 -0.48 7.63
N ARG A 86 10.56 -1.52 6.90
CA ARG A 86 10.33 -1.46 5.45
C ARG A 86 9.33 -0.38 5.05
N VAL A 87 8.20 -0.28 5.74
CA VAL A 87 7.19 0.75 5.47
C VAL A 87 7.75 2.15 5.73
N SER A 88 8.55 2.32 6.78
CA SER A 88 9.12 3.63 7.13
C SER A 88 10.15 4.08 6.09
N GLU A 89 11.04 3.19 5.67
CA GLU A 89 12.01 3.45 4.60
C GLU A 89 11.32 3.80 3.27
N MET A 90 10.28 3.05 2.89
CA MET A 90 9.54 3.29 1.65
C MET A 90 8.89 4.68 1.64
N LEU A 91 8.27 5.10 2.75
CA LEU A 91 7.66 6.43 2.88
C LEU A 91 8.70 7.56 2.87
N GLU A 92 9.88 7.34 3.47
CA GLU A 92 11.00 8.29 3.44
C GLU A 92 11.51 8.46 1.99
N MET A 93 11.67 7.35 1.26
CA MET A 93 12.09 7.37 -0.14
C MET A 93 11.09 8.08 -1.04
N GLU A 94 9.77 7.85 -0.85
CA GLU A 94 8.73 8.55 -1.61
C GLU A 94 8.79 10.07 -1.37
N LYS A 95 9.01 10.49 -0.12
CA LYS A 95 9.16 11.90 0.25
C LYS A 95 10.40 12.52 -0.41
N ASP A 96 11.53 11.82 -0.42
CA ASP A 96 12.75 12.28 -1.09
C ASP A 96 12.57 12.41 -2.61
N LEU A 97 11.94 11.41 -3.25
CA LEU A 97 11.62 11.45 -4.67
C LEU A 97 10.72 12.64 -5.03
N LYS A 98 9.69 12.92 -4.22
CA LYS A 98 8.82 14.10 -4.41
C LYS A 98 9.60 15.41 -4.28
N LYS A 99 10.49 15.51 -3.30
CA LYS A 99 11.35 16.69 -3.10
C LYS A 99 12.27 16.91 -4.30
N LYS A 100 12.90 15.85 -4.81
CA LYS A 100 13.77 15.88 -5.98
C LYS A 100 13.01 16.34 -7.22
N ARG A 101 11.84 15.75 -7.52
CA ARG A 101 10.98 16.16 -8.65
C ARG A 101 10.64 17.65 -8.61
N LYS A 102 10.28 18.17 -7.43
CA LYS A 102 9.95 19.59 -7.25
C LYS A 102 11.14 20.52 -7.50
N ALA A 103 12.37 20.10 -7.24
CA ALA A 103 13.55 20.93 -7.46
C ALA A 103 13.84 21.15 -8.96
N PHE A 104 13.49 20.18 -9.82
CA PHE A 104 13.65 20.29 -11.28
C PHE A 104 12.57 21.15 -11.94
N ASP A 105 11.38 21.24 -11.36
CA ASP A 105 10.23 21.99 -11.93
C ASP A 105 10.41 23.53 -11.88
N THR A 106 11.46 24.01 -11.20
CA THR A 106 11.73 25.45 -10.99
C THR A 106 12.71 26.09 -11.98
N ASP A 107 13.31 25.35 -12.93
CA ASP A 107 14.43 25.86 -13.75
C ASP A 107 14.08 26.17 -15.23
N GLU A 108 13.05 25.57 -15.83
CA GLU A 108 12.80 25.75 -17.28
C GLU A 108 12.11 27.06 -17.67
N GLY A 109 11.52 27.80 -16.72
CA GLY A 109 10.75 29.02 -17.01
C GLY A 109 11.51 30.35 -16.90
N ALA A 110 12.72 30.37 -16.36
CA ALA A 110 13.43 31.60 -16.03
C ALA A 110 14.46 32.05 -17.09
N VAL A 111 14.94 31.14 -17.94
CA VAL A 111 16.10 31.41 -18.81
C VAL A 111 15.75 32.01 -20.18
N VAL A 112 14.48 31.97 -20.60
CA VAL A 112 14.06 32.41 -21.95
C VAL A 112 13.67 33.90 -22.02
N LYS A 113 13.56 34.61 -20.89
CA LYS A 113 13.15 36.05 -20.87
C LYS A 113 14.30 37.06 -20.86
N GLY A 114 15.54 36.63 -21.08
CA GLY A 114 16.74 37.47 -20.96
C GLY A 114 17.52 37.74 -22.25
N ALA A 115 16.94 37.48 -23.42
CA ALA A 115 17.58 37.72 -24.72
C ALA A 115 16.66 38.58 -25.61
N ASP A 116 16.55 39.86 -25.27
CA ASP A 116 16.15 40.94 -26.17
C ASP A 116 17.39 41.80 -26.49
#